data_AF-A0A327YYH0-F1
#
_entry.id   AF-A0A327YYH0-F1
#
_cell.length_a   1.000
_cell.length_b   1.000
_cell.length_c   1.000
_cell.angle_alpha   90.00
_cell.angle_beta   90.00
_cell.angle_gamma   90.00
#
_symmetry.space_group_name_H-M   'P 1'
#
loop_
_entity.id
_entity.type
_entity.pdbx_description
1 polymer ?
#
loop_
_entity_poly.entity_id
_entity_poly.type
_entity_poly.pdbx_seq_one_letter_code
_entity_poly.pdbx_strand_id
1 'polypeptide(L)'
;MLKPTAYLPEVDWHTLLNSAPKPSIEVQAAVYRLNELLGKDAGFDAANTVAATEVTLIGVERIADAMAHAAPSHDLTELARLVCGLHLVQAHLTQTILRIADHVSDQTFSGATGMPAEAVDSLTQALRSAGANGATLCWHLKPAHKVLRDLNK
;
A
#
# COMPACT_ATOMS: atom_id res chain seq x y z
N MET A 1 -10.67 13.35 -4.69
CA MET A 1 -10.36 12.17 -3.86
C MET A 1 -10.72 10.89 -4.62
N LEU A 2 -9.74 10.01 -4.87
CA LEU A 2 -9.99 8.70 -5.48
C LEU A 2 -10.95 7.89 -4.60
N LYS A 3 -12.11 7.49 -5.13
CA LYS A 3 -13.04 6.63 -4.39
C LYS A 3 -12.40 5.25 -4.27
N PRO A 4 -12.26 4.65 -3.07
CA PRO A 4 -11.72 3.31 -2.89
C PRO A 4 -12.38 2.28 -3.82
N THR A 5 -13.68 2.44 -4.08
CA THR A 5 -14.49 1.60 -4.98
C THR A 5 -14.10 1.66 -6.46
N ALA A 6 -13.37 2.68 -6.92
CA ALA A 6 -12.90 2.74 -8.31
C ALA A 6 -11.80 1.70 -8.57
N TYR A 7 -10.96 1.44 -7.57
CA TYR A 7 -9.79 0.57 -7.66
C TYR A 7 -10.06 -0.77 -6.99
N LEU A 8 -10.67 -0.76 -5.80
CA LEU A 8 -11.07 -1.96 -5.09
C LEU A 8 -12.38 -2.51 -5.69
N PRO A 9 -12.44 -3.76 -6.18
CA PRO A 9 -13.71 -4.42 -6.50
C PRO A 9 -14.60 -4.51 -5.26
N GLU A 10 -15.91 -4.76 -5.44
CA GLU A 10 -16.95 -4.84 -4.39
C GLU A 10 -16.72 -5.93 -3.31
N VAL A 11 -15.59 -6.62 -3.34
CA VAL A 11 -15.23 -7.64 -2.35
C VAL A 11 -14.70 -6.93 -1.10
N ASP A 12 -15.19 -7.33 0.08
CA ASP A 12 -14.62 -6.90 1.35
C ASP A 12 -13.27 -7.59 1.59
N TRP A 13 -12.22 -6.89 1.19
CA TRP A 13 -10.84 -7.35 1.25
C TRP A 13 -10.32 -7.55 2.67
N HIS A 14 -10.85 -6.81 3.64
CA HIS A 14 -10.44 -6.98 5.03
C HIS A 14 -10.93 -8.33 5.58
N THR A 15 -12.10 -8.78 5.15
CA THR A 15 -12.62 -10.11 5.48
C THR A 15 -11.74 -11.23 4.91
N LEU A 16 -11.19 -11.07 3.70
CA LEU A 16 -10.27 -12.06 3.11
C LEU A 16 -8.96 -12.18 3.90
N LEU A 17 -8.39 -11.06 4.34
CA LEU A 17 -7.20 -11.04 5.19
C LEU A 17 -7.48 -11.67 6.56
N ASN A 18 -8.64 -11.39 7.15
CA ASN A 18 -9.05 -11.97 8.44
C ASN A 18 -9.28 -13.50 8.36
N SER A 19 -9.58 -14.01 7.16
CA SER A 19 -9.75 -15.45 6.91
C SER A 19 -8.45 -16.20 6.59
N ALA A 20 -7.32 -15.49 6.47
CA ALA A 20 -6.01 -16.11 6.24
C ALA A 20 -5.56 -16.91 7.49
N PRO A 21 -4.70 -17.94 7.30
CA PRO A 21 -4.06 -18.62 8.43
C PRO A 21 -3.47 -17.60 9.40
N LYS A 22 -3.71 -17.80 10.70
CA LYS A 22 -3.18 -16.89 11.71
C LYS A 22 -1.64 -16.86 11.58
N PRO A 23 -1.03 -15.67 11.61
CA PRO A 23 0.43 -15.56 11.61
C PRO A 23 1.01 -16.32 12.82
N SER A 24 2.26 -16.77 12.72
CA SER A 24 2.95 -17.38 13.86
C SER A 24 3.01 -16.40 15.05
N ILE A 25 3.29 -16.91 16.25
CA ILE A 25 3.38 -16.08 17.47
C ILE A 25 4.43 -14.98 17.30
N GLU A 26 5.54 -15.29 16.64
CA GLU A 26 6.64 -14.35 16.35
C GLU A 26 6.19 -13.23 15.41
N VAL A 27 5.44 -13.58 14.36
CA VAL A 27 4.88 -12.59 13.43
C VAL A 27 3.83 -11.72 14.11
N GLN A 28 2.98 -12.30 14.96
CA GLN A 28 2.02 -11.52 15.77
C GLN A 28 2.73 -10.55 16.72
N ALA A 29 3.82 -10.96 17.36
CA ALA A 29 4.63 -10.09 18.22
C ALA A 29 5.29 -8.96 17.42
N ALA A 30 5.75 -9.23 16.20
CA ALA A 30 6.29 -8.21 15.30
C ALA A 30 5.21 -7.22 14.86
N VAL A 31 4.00 -7.67 14.49
CA VAL A 31 2.86 -6.79 14.17
C VAL A 31 2.45 -5.96 15.37
N TYR A 32 2.43 -6.55 16.58
CA TYR A 32 2.13 -5.82 17.81
C TYR A 32 3.15 -4.73 18.09
N ARG A 33 4.46 -5.02 17.96
CA ARG A 33 5.52 -4.01 18.09
C ARG A 33 5.43 -2.93 17.02
N LEU A 34 5.06 -3.31 15.80
CA LEU A 34 4.78 -2.34 14.75
C LEU A 34 3.62 -1.46 15.19
N ASN A 35 2.52 -2.03 15.65
CA ASN A 35 1.36 -1.27 16.10
C ASN A 35 1.68 -0.37 17.32
N GLU A 36 2.59 -0.77 18.21
CA GLU A 36 3.10 0.12 19.27
C GLU A 36 3.94 1.27 18.71
N LEU A 37 4.74 1.00 17.69
CA LEU A 37 5.54 2.01 16.97
C LEU A 37 4.65 2.99 16.20
N LEU A 38 3.56 2.51 15.58
CA LEU A 38 2.68 3.29 14.72
C LEU A 38 1.45 3.87 15.45
N GLY A 39 1.11 3.36 16.64
CA GLY A 39 -0.17 3.57 17.31
C GLY A 39 -0.15 4.44 18.57
N LYS A 40 1.00 5.02 18.95
CA LYS A 40 1.05 6.03 20.01
C LYS A 40 0.97 7.44 19.40
N ASP A 41 -0.11 8.14 19.76
CA ASP A 41 -0.68 9.42 19.31
C ASP A 41 0.20 10.69 19.13
N ALA A 42 1.50 10.57 18.87
CA ALA A 42 2.29 11.69 18.36
C ALA A 42 2.75 11.32 16.95
N GLY A 43 2.38 12.13 15.96
CA GLY A 43 2.66 11.87 14.55
C GLY A 43 4.08 11.36 14.31
N PHE A 44 4.23 10.48 13.33
CA PHE A 44 5.51 9.89 12.96
C PHE A 44 6.64 10.91 12.95
N ASP A 45 7.60 10.76 13.87
CA ASP A 45 8.88 11.45 13.75
C ASP A 45 9.71 10.81 12.61
N ALA A 46 10.85 11.41 12.31
CA ALA A 46 11.71 10.93 11.23
C ALA A 46 12.19 9.48 11.47
N ALA A 47 12.52 9.12 12.71
CA ALA A 47 13.02 7.79 13.05
C ALA A 47 11.92 6.72 12.87
N ASN A 48 10.71 7.00 13.33
CA ASN A 48 9.55 6.12 13.16
C ASN A 48 9.18 6.00 11.67
N THR A 49 9.31 7.08 10.89
CA THR A 49 9.00 7.07 9.45
C THR A 49 9.96 6.16 8.71
N VAL A 50 11.26 6.28 9.01
CA VAL A 50 12.30 5.43 8.45
C VAL A 50 12.06 3.97 8.83
N ALA A 51 11.87 3.69 10.13
CA ALA A 51 11.65 2.33 10.61
C ALA A 51 10.41 1.66 9.97
N ALA A 52 9.29 2.37 9.84
CA ALA A 52 8.11 1.83 9.19
C ALA A 52 8.29 1.60 7.69
N THR A 53 9.04 2.47 7.02
CA THR A 53 9.40 2.30 5.61
C THR A 53 10.28 1.07 5.43
N GLU A 54 11.32 0.91 6.24
CA GLU A 54 12.23 -0.25 6.22
C GLU A 54 11.49 -1.56 6.45
N VAL A 55 10.62 -1.63 7.48
CA VAL A 55 9.83 -2.84 7.73
C VAL A 55 8.91 -3.17 6.56
N THR A 56 8.29 -2.15 5.94
CA THR A 56 7.44 -2.35 4.76
C THR A 56 8.25 -2.91 3.59
N LEU A 57 9.43 -2.35 3.32
CA LEU A 57 10.31 -2.82 2.24
C LEU A 57 10.78 -4.26 2.46
N ILE A 58 11.25 -4.58 3.67
CA ILE A 58 11.65 -5.95 4.02
C ILE A 58 10.48 -6.91 3.85
N GLY A 59 9.27 -6.53 4.27
CA GLY A 59 8.07 -7.33 4.09
C GLY A 59 7.79 -7.65 2.61
N VAL A 60 7.85 -6.63 1.74
CA VAL A 60 7.64 -6.79 0.29
C VAL A 60 8.72 -7.67 -0.34
N GLU A 61 9.98 -7.47 -0.01
CA GLU A 61 11.10 -8.29 -0.50
C GLU A 61 10.93 -9.76 -0.11
N ARG A 62 10.58 -10.04 1.14
CA ARG A 62 10.39 -11.42 1.61
C ARG A 62 9.22 -12.12 0.94
N ILE A 63 8.13 -11.39 0.67
CA ILE A 63 7.00 -11.92 -0.11
C ILE A 63 7.45 -12.24 -1.53
N ALA A 64 8.19 -11.34 -2.18
CA ALA A 64 8.69 -11.57 -3.53
C ALA A 64 9.62 -12.80 -3.59
N ASP A 65 10.57 -12.90 -2.66
CA ASP A 65 11.50 -14.02 -2.56
C ASP A 65 10.78 -15.36 -2.33
N ALA A 66 9.85 -15.40 -1.37
CA ALA A 66 9.09 -16.60 -1.06
C ALA A 66 8.31 -17.09 -2.30
N MET A 67 7.61 -16.18 -2.96
CA MET A 67 6.82 -16.51 -4.15
C MET A 67 7.69 -16.91 -5.35
N ALA A 68 8.89 -16.33 -5.51
CA ALA A 68 9.80 -16.67 -6.59
C ALA A 68 10.46 -18.06 -6.37
N HIS A 69 10.87 -18.38 -5.14
CA HIS A 69 11.62 -19.59 -4.84
C HIS A 69 10.75 -20.79 -4.48
N ALA A 70 9.55 -20.56 -3.93
CA ALA A 70 8.60 -21.60 -3.56
C ALA A 70 7.35 -21.59 -4.45
N ALA A 71 7.42 -21.02 -5.66
CA ALA A 71 6.30 -20.99 -6.62
C ALA A 71 5.60 -22.35 -6.79
N PRO A 72 6.29 -23.50 -6.89
CA PRO A 72 5.63 -24.80 -7.02
C PRO A 72 4.85 -25.26 -5.78
N SER A 73 5.15 -24.68 -4.61
CA SER A 73 4.51 -24.99 -3.33
C SER A 73 3.25 -24.16 -3.10
N HIS A 74 3.00 -23.16 -3.95
CA HIS A 74 1.87 -22.25 -3.81
C HIS A 74 0.69 -22.66 -4.68
N ASP A 75 -0.51 -22.64 -4.12
CA ASP A 75 -1.73 -22.92 -4.87
C ASP A 75 -2.35 -21.65 -5.49
N LEU A 76 -3.41 -21.84 -6.29
CA LEU A 76 -4.14 -20.72 -6.90
C LEU A 76 -4.81 -19.80 -5.87
N THR A 77 -5.10 -20.30 -4.67
CA THR A 77 -5.66 -19.50 -3.57
C THR A 77 -4.61 -18.54 -3.03
N GLU A 78 -3.38 -19.01 -2.82
CA GLU A 78 -2.25 -18.20 -2.36
C GLU A 78 -1.84 -17.16 -3.40
N LEU A 79 -1.82 -17.52 -4.69
CA LEU A 79 -1.61 -16.55 -5.76
C LEU A 79 -2.72 -15.48 -5.80
N ALA A 80 -3.99 -15.86 -5.60
CA ALA A 80 -5.10 -14.91 -5.53
C ALA A 80 -4.96 -13.94 -4.34
N ARG A 81 -4.57 -14.46 -3.17
CA ARG A 81 -4.30 -13.64 -1.96
C ARG A 81 -3.12 -12.69 -2.17
N LEU A 82 -2.06 -13.13 -2.86
CA LEU A 82 -0.92 -12.27 -3.17
C LEU A 82 -1.32 -11.12 -4.09
N VAL A 83 -1.97 -11.42 -5.22
CA VAL A 83 -2.39 -10.40 -6.20
C VAL A 83 -3.39 -9.42 -5.56
N CYS A 84 -4.26 -9.92 -4.69
CA CYS A 84 -5.11 -9.11 -3.81
C CYS A 84 -4.29 -8.14 -2.93
N GLY A 85 -3.33 -8.66 -2.17
CA GLY A 85 -2.49 -7.87 -1.28
C GLY A 85 -1.72 -6.79 -2.03
N LEU A 86 -1.11 -7.13 -3.16
CA LEU A 86 -0.40 -6.18 -4.03
C LEU A 86 -1.34 -5.08 -4.54
N HIS A 87 -2.56 -5.42 -4.92
CA HIS A 87 -3.54 -4.43 -5.35
C HIS A 87 -3.93 -3.47 -4.23
N LEU A 88 -4.13 -3.95 -3.01
CA LEU A 88 -4.42 -3.12 -1.84
C LEU A 88 -3.25 -2.18 -1.53
N VAL A 89 -2.02 -2.71 -1.46
CA VAL A 89 -0.81 -1.92 -1.22
C VAL A 89 -0.69 -0.82 -2.28
N GLN A 90 -0.83 -1.17 -3.56
CA GLN A 90 -0.75 -0.20 -4.65
C GLN A 90 -1.85 0.87 -4.57
N ALA A 91 -3.08 0.49 -4.22
CA ALA A 91 -4.19 1.43 -4.08
C ALA A 91 -3.97 2.40 -2.92
N HIS A 92 -3.52 1.91 -1.77
CA HIS A 92 -3.21 2.76 -0.61
C HIS A 92 -2.01 3.67 -0.86
N LEU A 93 -0.94 3.16 -1.49
CA LEU A 93 0.22 3.97 -1.87
C LEU A 93 -0.20 5.10 -2.83
N THR A 94 -1.01 4.77 -3.84
CA THR A 94 -1.56 5.75 -4.79
C THR A 94 -2.35 6.84 -4.08
N GLN A 95 -3.24 6.47 -3.15
CA GLN A 95 -4.00 7.44 -2.37
C GLN A 95 -3.11 8.31 -1.48
N THR A 96 -2.10 7.72 -0.84
CA THR A 96 -1.14 8.45 -0.01
C THR A 96 -0.37 9.48 -0.82
N ILE A 97 0.15 9.11 -2.00
CA ILE A 97 0.84 10.04 -2.91
C ILE A 97 -0.07 11.22 -3.28
N LEU A 98 -1.33 10.96 -3.63
CA LEU A 98 -2.26 12.02 -4.00
C LEU A 98 -2.63 12.93 -2.81
N ARG A 99 -2.77 12.38 -1.60
CA ARG A 99 -2.97 13.20 -0.39
C ARG A 99 -1.75 14.07 -0.12
N ILE A 100 -0.54 13.54 -0.28
CA ILE A 100 0.69 14.34 -0.15
C ILE A 100 0.69 15.46 -1.21
N ALA A 101 0.30 15.16 -2.45
CA ALA A 101 0.18 16.19 -3.50
C ALA A 101 -0.80 17.30 -3.12
N ASP A 102 -1.95 16.95 -2.55
CA ASP A 102 -2.93 17.93 -2.06
C ASP A 102 -2.34 18.76 -0.91
N HIS A 103 -1.66 18.11 0.06
CA HIS A 103 -0.99 18.82 1.15
C HIS A 103 0.14 19.76 0.70
N VAL A 104 0.88 19.40 -0.36
CA VAL A 104 1.88 20.26 -1.00
C VAL A 104 1.21 21.45 -1.69
N SER A 105 0.17 21.20 -2.49
CA SER A 105 -0.61 22.23 -3.18
C SER A 105 -1.19 23.25 -2.20
N ASP A 106 -1.72 22.77 -1.08
CA ASP A 106 -2.31 23.60 -0.02
C ASP A 106 -1.23 24.19 0.92
N GLN A 107 0.05 23.88 0.69
CA GLN A 107 1.19 24.30 1.52
C GLN A 107 1.00 24.02 3.01
N THR A 108 0.33 22.92 3.32
CA THR A 108 0.03 22.52 4.72
C THR A 108 1.22 21.88 5.42
N PHE A 109 2.25 21.43 4.68
CA PHE A 109 3.53 21.05 5.26
C PHE A 109 4.27 22.30 5.75
N SER A 110 4.74 22.30 7.00
CA SER A 110 5.45 23.44 7.58
C SER A 110 6.63 23.90 6.73
N GLY A 111 7.40 22.96 6.17
CA GLY A 111 8.52 23.24 5.26
C GLY A 111 8.14 23.71 3.86
N ALA A 112 6.86 23.64 3.48
CA ALA A 112 6.36 24.18 2.21
C ALA A 112 5.98 25.67 2.31
N THR A 113 5.83 26.20 3.53
CA THR A 113 5.47 27.60 3.75
C THR A 113 6.57 28.52 3.22
N GLY A 114 6.24 29.33 2.21
CA GLY A 114 7.18 30.27 1.60
C GLY A 114 8.04 29.70 0.47
N MET A 115 7.78 28.47 0.04
CA MET A 115 8.33 27.97 -1.22
C MET A 115 7.85 28.83 -2.41
N PRO A 116 8.67 29.03 -3.45
CA PRO A 116 8.23 29.67 -4.68
C PRO A 116 7.03 28.93 -5.28
N ALA A 117 6.02 29.68 -5.75
CA ALA A 117 4.80 29.10 -6.31
C ALA A 117 5.07 28.10 -7.46
N GLU A 118 6.06 28.39 -8.30
CA GLU A 118 6.49 27.50 -9.39
C GLU A 118 7.05 26.16 -8.88
N ALA A 119 7.77 26.17 -7.77
CA ALA A 119 8.30 24.95 -7.15
C ALA A 119 7.18 24.11 -6.53
N VAL A 120 6.21 24.75 -5.88
CA VAL A 120 5.02 24.09 -5.32
C VAL A 120 4.18 23.45 -6.44
N ASP A 121 3.95 24.16 -7.54
CA ASP A 121 3.20 23.61 -8.68
C ASP A 121 3.96 22.44 -9.32
N SER A 122 5.25 22.61 -9.61
CA SER A 122 6.08 21.53 -10.19
C SER A 122 6.06 20.26 -9.33
N LEU A 123 6.22 20.39 -8.01
CA LEU A 123 6.18 19.25 -7.09
C LEU A 123 4.78 18.62 -7.03
N THR A 124 3.72 19.44 -6.97
CA THR A 124 2.33 18.98 -6.99
C THR A 124 2.05 18.17 -8.25
N GLN A 125 2.45 18.67 -9.43
CA GLN A 125 2.24 17.99 -10.71
C GLN A 125 3.01 16.67 -10.79
N ALA A 126 4.26 16.64 -10.31
CA ALA A 126 5.05 15.42 -10.26
C ALA A 126 4.37 14.34 -9.40
N LEU A 127 3.91 14.71 -8.19
CA LEU A 127 3.21 13.79 -7.29
C LEU A 127 1.85 13.34 -7.86
N ARG A 128 1.09 14.26 -8.47
CA ARG A 128 -0.18 13.91 -9.14
C ARG A 128 0.04 12.96 -10.30
N SER A 129 1.08 13.16 -11.09
CA SER A 129 1.47 12.26 -12.18
C SER A 129 1.87 10.87 -11.65
N ALA A 130 2.65 10.82 -10.57
CA ALA A 130 2.98 9.55 -9.91
C ALA A 130 1.72 8.83 -9.38
N GLY A 131 0.79 9.55 -8.77
CA GLY A 131 -0.50 9.00 -8.34
C GLY A 131 -1.36 8.51 -9.51
N ALA A 132 -1.40 9.24 -10.62
CA ALA A 132 -2.11 8.81 -11.84
C ALA A 132 -1.51 7.52 -12.42
N ASN A 133 -0.19 7.40 -12.45
CA ASN A 133 0.49 6.17 -12.85
C ASN A 133 0.17 5.01 -11.90
N GLY A 134 0.12 5.28 -10.60
CA GLY A 134 -0.29 4.29 -9.61
C GLY A 134 -1.72 3.78 -9.82
N ALA A 135 -2.65 4.67 -10.20
CA ALA A 135 -4.01 4.32 -10.56
C ALA A 135 -4.08 3.40 -11.80
N THR A 136 -3.24 3.65 -12.81
CA THR A 136 -3.10 2.76 -13.98
C THR A 136 -2.64 1.37 -13.58
N LEU A 137 -1.69 1.25 -12.65
CA LEU A 137 -1.25 -0.05 -12.13
C LEU A 137 -2.40 -0.80 -11.42
N CYS A 138 -3.19 -0.11 -10.59
CA CYS A 138 -4.39 -0.70 -9.98
C CYS A 138 -5.39 -1.21 -11.05
N TRP A 139 -5.56 -0.49 -12.16
CA TRP A 139 -6.40 -0.94 -13.26
C TRP A 139 -5.90 -2.23 -13.92
N HIS A 140 -4.60 -2.51 -13.94
CA HIS A 140 -4.07 -3.78 -14.44
C HIS A 140 -4.20 -4.92 -13.42
N LEU A 141 -4.06 -4.62 -12.12
CA LEU A 141 -4.19 -5.62 -11.06
C LEU A 141 -5.64 -6.07 -10.85
N LYS A 142 -6.62 -5.20 -11.09
CA LYS A 142 -8.05 -5.52 -10.94
C LYS A 142 -8.52 -6.69 -11.83
N PRO A 143 -8.24 -6.74 -13.15
CA PRO A 143 -8.52 -7.89 -14.00
C PRO A 143 -7.76 -9.16 -13.57
N ALA A 144 -6.48 -9.07 -13.21
CA ALA A 144 -5.69 -10.22 -12.79
C ALA A 144 -6.33 -10.91 -11.57
N HIS A 145 -6.72 -10.12 -10.56
CA HIS A 145 -7.48 -10.63 -9.44
C HIS A 145 -8.83 -11.23 -9.85
N LYS A 146 -9.58 -10.58 -10.74
CA LYS A 146 -10.88 -11.08 -11.20
C LYS A 146 -10.76 -12.48 -11.81
N VAL A 147 -9.76 -12.69 -12.68
CA VAL A 147 -9.47 -14.00 -13.28
C VAL A 147 -9.20 -15.05 -12.19
N LEU A 148 -8.30 -14.75 -11.26
CA LEU A 148 -7.93 -15.68 -10.19
C LEU A 148 -9.11 -16.04 -9.27
N ARG A 149 -9.94 -15.06 -8.93
CA ARG A 149 -11.15 -15.28 -8.13
C ARG A 149 -12.15 -16.17 -8.85
N ASP A 150 -12.37 -15.94 -10.15
CA ASP A 150 -13.34 -16.72 -10.92
C ASP A 150 -12.87 -18.17 -11.16
N LEU A 151 -11.57 -18.45 -11.07
CA LEU A 151 -10.99 -19.80 -11.09
C LEU A 151 -11.03 -20.53 -9.74
N ASN A 152 -11.22 -19.80 -8.63
CA ASN A 152 -11.25 -20.33 -7.26
C ASN A 152 -12.68 -20.48 -6.68
N LYS A 153 -13.72 -20.38 -7.53
CA LYS A 153 -15.12 -20.65 -7.18
C LYS A 153 -15.47 -22.11 -7.45
#